data_AF-X1F0T6-F1
#
_entry.id   AF-X1F0T6-F1
#
_cell.length_a   1.000
_cell.length_b   1.000
_cell.length_c   1.000
_cell.angle_alpha   90.00
_cell.angle_beta   90.00
_cell.angle_gamma   90.00
#
_symmetry.space_group_name_H-M   'P 1'
#
loop_
_entity.id
_entity.type
_entity.pdbx_description
1 polymer ?
#
loop_
_entity_poly.entity_id
_entity_poly.type
_entity_poly.pdbx_seq_one_letter_code
_entity_poly.pdbx_strand_id
1 'polypeptide(L)'
;DTDTAFSKLFGIWRIQYVPAGVDPCSQASNQGLECLNQRGSFGQLRLYNRPAILVLSDNSGASHQVVLTALDDEHATVQLGGGSHDVSIGELSRYWFGDFVMLWRPGTSQVKSLSQGMKGDDVRWLRQS
;
A
#
# COMPACT_ATOMS: atom_id res chain seq x y z
N ASP A 1 12.60 9.32 -7.25
CA ASP A 1 13.23 8.13 -7.86
C ASP A 1 12.45 6.90 -7.44
N THR A 2 11.95 6.14 -8.42
CA THR A 2 11.04 5.01 -8.22
C THR A 2 11.71 3.87 -7.46
N ASP A 3 12.95 3.52 -7.83
CA ASP A 3 13.70 2.44 -7.19
C ASP A 3 13.97 2.74 -5.71
N THR A 4 14.31 3.98 -5.39
CA THR A 4 14.49 4.44 -4.00
C THR A 4 13.20 4.28 -3.19
N ALA A 5 12.04 4.61 -3.76
CA ALA A 5 10.75 4.50 -3.06
C ALA A 5 10.37 3.04 -2.79
N PHE A 6 10.55 2.16 -3.78
CA PHE A 6 10.32 0.72 -3.60
C PHE A 6 11.31 0.09 -2.63
N SER A 7 12.61 0.42 -2.72
CA SER A 7 13.62 -0.04 -1.77
C SER A 7 13.21 0.26 -0.32
N LYS A 8 12.72 1.48 -0.07
CA LYS A 8 12.23 1.89 1.25
C LYS A 8 10.97 1.12 1.67
N LEU A 9 9.97 1.01 0.78
CA LEU A 9 8.73 0.32 1.09
C LEU A 9 8.99 -1.18 1.38
N PHE A 10 9.82 -1.83 0.59
CA PHE A 10 10.25 -3.22 0.80
C PHE A 10 10.99 -3.39 2.13
N GLY A 11 11.86 -2.44 2.47
CA GLY A 11 12.57 -2.40 3.74
C GLY A 11 11.64 -2.38 4.96
N ILE A 12 10.52 -1.63 4.89
CA ILE A 12 9.49 -1.62 5.96
C ILE A 12 8.90 -3.02 6.16
N TRP A 13 8.69 -3.76 5.08
CA TRP A 13 8.19 -5.14 5.11
C TRP A 13 9.26 -6.21 5.38
N ARG A 14 10.54 -5.79 5.50
CA ARG A 14 11.73 -6.62 5.69
C ARG A 14 11.94 -7.64 4.57
N ILE A 15 11.69 -7.23 3.33
CA ILE A 15 11.91 -8.04 2.12
C ILE A 15 12.97 -7.39 1.21
N GLN A 16 13.51 -8.15 0.26
CA GLN A 16 14.59 -7.72 -0.63
C GLN A 16 14.03 -7.06 -1.89
N TYR A 17 14.59 -5.91 -2.28
CA TYR A 17 14.28 -5.23 -3.54
C TYR A 17 15.51 -5.26 -4.45
N VAL A 18 15.31 -5.60 -5.73
CA VAL A 18 16.34 -5.56 -6.76
C VAL A 18 16.03 -4.38 -7.71
N PRO A 19 16.78 -3.26 -7.64
CA PRO A 19 16.63 -2.12 -8.54
C PRO A 19 16.90 -2.49 -9.99
N ALA A 20 16.29 -1.76 -10.93
CA ALA A 20 16.43 -2.00 -12.38
C ALA A 20 16.16 -3.46 -12.82
N GLY A 21 15.46 -4.23 -11.99
CA GLY A 21 15.11 -5.63 -12.22
C GLY A 21 13.69 -5.81 -12.76
N VAL A 22 13.06 -6.92 -12.36
CA VAL A 22 11.64 -7.23 -12.63
C VAL A 22 10.73 -6.19 -11.99
N ASP A 23 9.51 -6.05 -12.49
CA ASP A 23 8.41 -5.27 -11.88
C ASP A 23 8.36 -5.42 -10.33
N PRO A 24 8.33 -4.31 -9.56
CA PRO A 24 8.32 -4.35 -8.10
C PRO A 24 7.16 -5.15 -7.50
N CYS A 25 5.95 -5.08 -8.07
CA CYS A 25 4.82 -5.85 -7.54
C CYS A 25 5.09 -7.35 -7.62
N SER A 26 5.65 -7.81 -8.74
CA SER A 26 6.06 -9.20 -8.94
C SER A 26 7.14 -9.64 -7.93
N GLN A 27 8.12 -8.78 -7.63
CA GLN A 27 9.12 -9.05 -6.58
C GLN A 27 8.50 -9.18 -5.19
N ALA A 28 7.49 -8.36 -4.88
CA ALA A 28 6.75 -8.42 -3.63
C ALA A 28 5.93 -9.72 -3.50
N SER A 29 5.22 -10.12 -4.56
CA SER A 29 4.46 -11.36 -4.62
C SER A 29 5.31 -12.60 -4.41
N ASN A 30 6.49 -12.66 -5.04
CA ASN A 30 7.44 -13.76 -4.82
C ASN A 30 7.96 -13.86 -3.38
N GLN A 31 7.77 -12.81 -2.57
CA GLN A 31 8.16 -12.74 -1.16
C GLN A 31 6.95 -12.73 -0.22
N GLY A 32 5.78 -13.15 -0.72
CA GLY A 32 4.57 -13.35 0.09
C GLY A 32 3.84 -12.06 0.48
N LEU A 33 4.03 -10.97 -0.28
CA LEU A 33 3.23 -9.77 -0.17
C LEU A 33 2.29 -9.64 -1.38
N GLU A 34 1.12 -9.10 -1.15
CA GLU A 34 0.26 -8.63 -2.24
C GLU A 34 0.62 -7.19 -2.59
N CYS A 35 0.41 -6.82 -3.86
CA CYS A 35 0.67 -5.50 -4.38
C CYS A 35 -0.62 -4.90 -4.97
N LEU A 36 -0.95 -3.67 -4.55
CA LEU A 36 -2.11 -2.94 -5.03
C LEU A 36 -1.62 -1.65 -5.66
N ASN A 37 -1.82 -1.50 -6.96
CA ASN A 37 -1.64 -0.26 -7.69
C ASN A 37 -3.02 0.28 -8.07
N GLN A 38 -3.43 1.36 -7.42
CA GLN A 38 -4.77 1.93 -7.58
C GLN A 38 -4.77 3.45 -7.38
N ARG A 39 -5.90 4.04 -7.74
CA ARG A 39 -6.23 5.42 -7.42
C ARG A 39 -7.28 5.47 -6.32
N GLY A 40 -7.09 6.33 -5.32
CA GLY A 40 -8.02 6.49 -4.21
C GLY A 40 -7.84 7.81 -3.45
N SER A 41 -8.71 8.04 -2.47
CA SER A 41 -8.66 9.20 -1.57
C SER A 41 -7.82 8.92 -0.33
N PHE A 42 -7.44 9.99 0.41
CA PHE A 42 -6.79 9.83 1.72
C PHE A 42 -7.67 9.05 2.70
N GLY A 43 -8.98 9.25 2.66
CA GLY A 43 -9.93 8.48 3.47
C GLY A 43 -9.84 6.98 3.20
N GLN A 44 -9.82 6.56 1.93
CA GLN A 44 -9.61 5.16 1.58
C GLN A 44 -8.24 4.65 2.04
N LEU A 45 -7.20 5.46 1.87
CA LEU A 45 -5.85 5.09 2.26
C LEU A 45 -5.71 4.89 3.78
N ARG A 46 -6.38 5.72 4.59
CA ARG A 46 -6.50 5.53 6.05
C ARG A 46 -7.16 4.22 6.42
N LEU A 47 -8.22 3.82 5.71
CA LEU A 47 -8.93 2.56 5.98
C LEU A 47 -8.03 1.34 5.78
N TYR A 48 -7.12 1.39 4.80
CA TYR A 48 -6.13 0.33 4.62
C TYR A 48 -5.12 0.28 5.77
N ASN A 49 -4.74 1.44 6.32
CA ASN A 49 -3.80 1.56 7.43
C ASN A 49 -2.50 0.77 7.17
N ARG A 50 -1.89 0.99 6.00
CA ARG A 50 -0.64 0.33 5.56
C ARG A 50 0.31 1.34 4.91
N PRO A 51 1.63 1.09 4.98
CA PRO A 51 2.60 1.86 4.22
C PRO A 51 2.34 1.77 2.70
N ALA A 52 2.49 2.89 2.02
CA ALA A 52 2.25 2.99 0.58
C ALA A 52 3.21 3.99 -0.06
N ILE A 53 3.50 3.82 -1.35
CA ILE A 53 4.12 4.84 -2.18
C ILE A 53 3.01 5.72 -2.73
N LEU A 54 3.12 7.03 -2.54
CA LEU A 54 2.28 8.02 -3.19
C LEU A 54 2.99 8.55 -4.42
N VAL A 55 2.26 8.68 -5.53
CA VAL A 55 2.74 9.35 -6.74
C VAL A 55 2.24 10.79 -6.73
N LEU A 56 3.15 11.71 -6.49
CA LEU A 56 2.92 13.14 -6.47
C LEU A 56 3.22 13.73 -7.84
N SER A 57 2.45 14.73 -8.26
CA SER A 57 2.74 15.53 -9.44
C SER A 57 3.06 16.95 -9.00
N ASP A 58 4.23 17.46 -9.42
CA ASP A 58 4.60 18.84 -9.15
C ASP A 58 3.96 19.81 -10.15
N ASN A 59 4.19 21.12 -9.96
CA ASN A 59 3.63 22.17 -10.80
C ASN A 59 4.16 22.14 -12.25
N SER A 60 5.25 21.42 -12.53
CA SER A 60 5.77 21.20 -13.88
C SER A 60 5.17 19.97 -14.56
N GLY A 61 4.35 19.19 -13.84
CA GLY A 61 3.77 17.93 -14.30
C GLY A 61 4.71 16.74 -14.11
N ALA A 62 5.86 16.91 -13.47
CA ALA A 62 6.78 15.82 -13.20
C ALA A 62 6.28 14.97 -12.01
N SER A 63 6.43 13.66 -12.14
CA SER A 63 5.99 12.70 -11.13
C SER A 63 7.10 12.36 -10.15
N HIS A 64 6.77 12.39 -8.86
CA HIS A 64 7.66 12.10 -7.74
C HIS A 64 7.05 11.05 -6.83
N GLN A 65 7.87 10.14 -6.30
CA GLN A 65 7.41 9.10 -5.39
C GLN A 65 7.86 9.40 -3.96
N VAL A 66 6.92 9.30 -3.01
CA VAL A 66 7.20 9.38 -1.57
C VAL A 66 6.61 8.17 -0.86
N VAL A 67 7.24 7.70 0.22
CA VAL A 67 6.69 6.58 1.01
C VAL A 67 5.92 7.14 2.18
N LEU A 68 4.61 6.93 2.20
CA LEU A 68 3.74 7.15 3.33
C LEU A 68 3.93 6.03 4.36
N THR A 69 4.15 6.40 5.61
CA THR A 69 4.39 5.47 6.73
C THR A 69 3.34 5.57 7.83
N ALA A 70 2.71 6.74 7.98
CA ALA A 70 1.56 6.95 8.85
C ALA A 70 0.64 8.00 8.23
N LEU A 71 -0.67 7.89 8.49
CA LEU A 71 -1.69 8.81 8.01
C LEU A 71 -2.81 8.87 9.03
N ASP A 72 -3.08 10.06 9.56
CA ASP A 72 -4.24 10.35 10.39
C ASP A 72 -5.20 11.30 9.66
N ASP A 73 -6.09 11.97 10.40
CA ASP A 73 -7.09 12.84 9.83
C ASP A 73 -6.55 14.20 9.33
N GLU A 74 -5.42 14.65 9.87
CA GLU A 74 -4.83 15.97 9.61
C GLU A 74 -3.43 15.89 8.99
N HIS A 75 -2.68 14.83 9.30
CA HIS A 75 -1.26 14.72 9.02
C HIS A 75 -0.87 13.37 8.37
N ALA A 76 0.21 13.43 7.59
CA ALA A 76 0.82 12.31 6.92
C ALA A 76 2.32 12.29 7.21
N THR A 77 2.83 11.16 7.68
CA THR A 77 4.28 10.95 7.84
C THR A 77 4.84 10.31 6.57
N VAL A 78 5.67 11.05 5.83
CA VAL A 78 6.27 10.63 4.57
C VAL A 78 7.78 10.56 4.65
N GLN A 79 8.38 9.62 3.91
CA GLN A 79 9.82 9.47 3.78
C GLN A 79 10.32 10.10 2.48
N LEU A 80 11.07 11.18 2.58
CA LEU A 80 11.61 11.95 1.46
C LEU A 80 13.07 12.34 1.71
N GLY A 81 13.94 12.24 0.70
CA GLY A 81 15.33 12.69 0.81
C GLY A 81 16.17 11.99 1.90
N GLY A 82 15.77 10.80 2.32
CA GLY A 82 16.42 10.05 3.40
C GLY A 82 15.92 10.36 4.82
N GLY A 83 15.02 11.33 4.98
CA GLY A 83 14.41 11.70 6.26
C GLY A 83 12.91 11.42 6.32
N SER A 84 12.39 11.40 7.56
CA SER A 84 10.95 11.38 7.86
C SER A 84 10.44 12.80 8.01
N HIS A 85 9.34 13.11 7.34
CA HIS A 85 8.70 14.43 7.38
C HIS A 85 7.24 14.26 7.72
N ASP A 86 6.76 15.09 8.64
CA ASP A 86 5.35 15.19 8.95
C ASP A 86 4.76 16.36 8.15
N VAL A 87 3.73 16.09 7.35
CA VAL A 87 3.14 17.07 6.44
C VAL A 87 1.62 17.09 6.60
N SER A 88 1.02 18.27 6.52
CA SER A 88 -0.43 18.39 6.56
C SER A 88 -1.06 17.75 5.32
N ILE A 89 -2.24 17.15 5.48
CA ILE A 89 -2.99 16.59 4.36
C ILE A 89 -3.37 17.66 3.34
N GLY A 90 -3.63 18.89 3.78
CA GLY A 90 -3.94 20.02 2.90
C GLY A 90 -2.75 20.50 2.06
N GLU A 91 -1.51 20.28 2.51
CA GLU A 91 -0.31 20.52 1.71
C GLU A 91 -0.11 19.37 0.71
N LEU A 92 -0.17 18.13 1.20
CA LEU A 92 0.05 16.94 0.38
C LEU A 92 -1.00 16.80 -0.74
N SER A 93 -2.26 17.20 -0.48
CA SER A 93 -3.35 17.18 -1.45
C SER A 93 -3.14 18.10 -2.66
N ARG A 94 -2.21 19.06 -2.58
CA ARG A 94 -1.88 19.93 -3.72
C ARG A 94 -1.10 19.19 -4.80
N TYR A 95 -0.41 18.13 -4.41
CA TYR A 95 0.49 17.36 -5.27
C TYR A 95 0.00 15.93 -5.50
N TRP A 96 -0.79 15.37 -4.59
CA TRP A 96 -1.29 14.01 -4.69
C TRP A 96 -2.72 13.97 -5.24
N PHE A 97 -2.90 13.31 -6.39
CA PHE A 97 -4.19 13.18 -7.05
C PHE A 97 -4.83 11.78 -6.92
N GLY A 98 -4.25 10.95 -6.05
CA GLY A 98 -4.85 9.69 -5.63
C GLY A 98 -4.06 8.44 -6.03
N ASP A 99 -3.06 8.55 -6.90
CA ASP A 99 -2.29 7.41 -7.38
C ASP A 99 -1.35 6.88 -6.28
N PHE A 100 -1.47 5.60 -5.93
CA PHE A 100 -0.63 4.96 -4.92
C PHE A 100 -0.32 3.50 -5.24
N VAL A 101 0.80 3.04 -4.70
CA VAL A 101 1.17 1.61 -4.66
C VAL A 101 1.29 1.16 -3.22
N MET A 102 0.56 0.12 -2.84
CA MET A 102 0.56 -0.43 -1.49
C MET A 102 1.04 -1.88 -1.51
N LEU A 103 1.79 -2.25 -0.47
CA LEU A 103 2.12 -3.63 -0.19
C LEU A 103 1.48 -4.06 1.12
N TRP A 104 1.04 -5.31 1.20
CA TRP A 104 0.62 -5.90 2.47
C TRP A 104 0.88 -7.40 2.50
N ARG A 105 1.10 -7.93 3.70
CA ARG A 105 1.14 -9.38 3.91
C ARG A 105 -0.29 -9.86 4.13
N PRO A 106 -0.81 -10.79 3.31
CA PRO A 106 -2.06 -11.46 3.62
C PRO A 106 -1.95 -12.11 5.00
N GLY A 107 -2.93 -11.88 5.88
CA GLY A 107 -3.01 -12.64 7.11
C GLY A 107 -3.09 -14.12 6.75
N THR A 108 -2.35 -15.00 7.44
CA THR A 108 -2.52 -16.44 7.29
C THR A 108 -3.94 -16.80 7.74
N SER A 109 -4.87 -16.80 6.81
CA SER A 109 -6.09 -17.54 6.97
C SER A 109 -6.34 -18.19 5.64
N GLN A 110 -6.33 -19.51 5.71
CA GLN A 110 -6.98 -20.41 4.79
C GLN A 110 -8.47 -20.05 4.73
N VAL A 111 -8.81 -18.86 4.20
CA VAL A 111 -10.12 -18.64 3.62
C VAL A 111 -10.03 -19.40 2.32
N LYS A 112 -10.34 -20.71 2.38
CA LYS A 112 -10.86 -21.44 1.24
C LYS A 112 -11.72 -20.44 0.50
N SER A 113 -11.29 -20.11 -0.71
CA SER A 113 -12.02 -19.27 -1.65
C SER A 113 -13.50 -19.53 -1.46
N LEU A 114 -14.23 -18.62 -0.80
CA LEU A 114 -15.68 -18.66 -0.78
C LEU A 114 -16.09 -18.17 -2.16
N SER A 115 -15.84 -19.03 -3.14
CA SER A 115 -16.43 -18.92 -4.46
C SER A 115 -17.93 -19.08 -4.29
N GLN A 116 -18.64 -18.08 -4.78
CA GLN A 116 -20.10 -18.06 -4.90
C GLN A 116 -20.51 -19.29 -5.74
N GLY A 117 -20.92 -20.38 -5.10
CA GLY A 117 -21.29 -21.63 -5.77
C GLY A 117 -20.84 -22.94 -5.11
N MET A 118 -20.14 -22.93 -3.97
CA MET A 118 -19.82 -24.18 -3.28
C MET A 118 -21.07 -24.80 -2.63
N LYS A 119 -21.59 -25.87 -3.24
CA LYS A 119 -22.49 -26.85 -2.61
C LYS A 119 -21.64 -28.00 -2.08
N GLY A 120 -21.74 -28.32 -0.79
CA GLY A 120 -21.25 -29.59 -0.24
C GLY A 120 -20.61 -29.48 1.14
N ASP A 121 -21.31 -30.03 2.12
CA ASP A 121 -20.89 -30.58 3.40
C ASP A 121 -19.98 -29.73 4.29
N ASP A 122 -20.56 -28.72 4.94
CA ASP A 122 -20.43 -28.52 6.40
C ASP A 122 -21.12 -27.23 6.86
N VAL A 123 -22.46 -27.26 6.92
CA VAL A 123 -23.23 -26.32 7.76
C VAL A 123 -24.01 -27.13 8.78
N ARG A 124 -23.30 -27.65 9.79
CA ARG A 124 -23.91 -28.01 11.06
C ARG A 124 -23.66 -26.87 12.05
N TRP A 125 -24.75 -26.17 12.32
CA TRP A 125 -25.07 -25.44 13.55
C TRP A 125 -24.19 -24.26 13.96
N LEU A 126 -24.86 -23.13 14.18
CA LEU A 126 -25.14 -22.68 15.54
C LEU A 126 -26.41 -21.83 15.56
N ARG A 127 -27.42 -22.37 16.26
CA ARG A 127 -28.63 -21.66 16.68
C ARG A 127 -28.47 -21.37 18.17
N GLN A 128 -28.89 -20.16 18.55
CA GLN A 128 -29.42 -19.73 19.85
C GLN A 128 -28.42 -19.54 21.02
N SER A 129 -28.31 -18.30 21.50
CA SER A 129 -29.33 -17.70 22.37
C SER A 129 -29.46 -16.20 22.10
#